data_AF-A0A2I9CZR2-F1
#
_entry.id   AF-A0A2I9CZR2-F1
#
_cell.length_a   1.000
_cell.length_b   1.000
_cell.length_c   1.000
_cell.angle_alpha   90.00
_cell.angle_beta   90.00
_cell.angle_gamma   90.00
#
_symmetry.space_group_name_H-M   'P 1'
#
loop_
_entity.id
_entity.type
_entity.pdbx_description
1 polymer ?
#
loop_
_entity_poly.entity_id
_entity_poly.type
_entity_poly.pdbx_seq_one_letter_code
_entity_poly.pdbx_strand_id
1 'polypeptide(L)'
;MKVGLLDVLGARYTRYWAAFLKELGVEVVRPALPAQEAWALGQASLPGEPVQVQLVLGRVLELGRVDAVLIPQTAPVRDDPWGEALTELLPRRISGLPQLLALPDGGPEMTAAALELGQGLTRNPGRVRLALERVKPLAAGGREEMPTLSRASRATVAVIGPRALLGDPDLSAGLRAALDELGLHPVYSPDLPASQVEARGERMERAETAPAGEKELFGALRLLEGKSAVRGVLLAAPARDGAHRRVLERLARGTHKPALVIDVDAGQTEWPELTAFRDRVTLGAAARPAAEGAGA
;
A
#
# COMPACT_ATOMS: atom_id res chain seq x y z
N MET A 1 19.58 14.68 -18.28
CA MET A 1 18.23 14.11 -18.12
C MET A 1 17.90 14.13 -16.66
N LYS A 2 16.76 14.72 -16.31
CA LYS A 2 16.28 14.97 -14.96
C LYS A 2 15.06 14.10 -14.71
N VAL A 3 15.16 13.19 -13.75
CA VAL A 3 14.13 12.17 -13.49
C VAL A 3 13.61 12.34 -12.07
N GLY A 4 12.30 12.48 -11.95
CA GLY A 4 11.61 12.42 -10.67
C GLY A 4 11.55 10.98 -10.16
N LEU A 5 11.91 10.76 -8.89
CA LEU A 5 11.74 9.45 -8.23
C LEU A 5 10.79 9.62 -7.06
N LEU A 6 9.62 9.00 -7.15
CA LEU A 6 8.63 9.00 -6.08
C LEU A 6 8.94 7.91 -5.04
N ASP A 7 8.76 8.23 -3.77
CA ASP A 7 8.95 7.35 -2.61
C ASP A 7 7.67 7.15 -1.78
N VAL A 8 6.51 7.37 -2.43
CA VAL A 8 5.17 7.15 -1.88
C VAL A 8 4.66 5.73 -2.12
N LEU A 9 3.45 5.43 -1.65
CA LEU A 9 2.74 4.15 -1.87
C LEU A 9 3.46 2.94 -1.26
N GLY A 10 4.24 3.17 -0.20
CA GLY A 10 4.99 2.11 0.48
C GLY A 10 6.16 1.54 -0.33
N ALA A 11 6.78 2.35 -1.19
CA ALA A 11 7.92 1.96 -2.03
C ALA A 11 9.08 1.35 -1.22
N ARG A 12 9.37 0.06 -1.42
CA ARG A 12 10.41 -0.66 -0.66
C ARG A 12 11.79 -0.55 -1.30
N TYR A 13 11.82 -0.44 -2.63
CA TYR A 13 13.05 -0.49 -3.42
C TYR A 13 13.58 0.89 -3.86
N THR A 14 13.10 1.98 -3.26
CA THR A 14 13.57 3.35 -3.55
C THR A 14 15.10 3.49 -3.47
N ARG A 15 15.74 2.79 -2.53
CA ARG A 15 17.22 2.78 -2.41
C ARG A 15 17.91 2.12 -3.60
N TYR A 16 17.38 1.00 -4.08
CA TYR A 16 17.87 0.32 -5.28
C TYR A 16 17.75 1.24 -6.49
N TRP A 17 16.56 1.81 -6.73
CA TRP A 17 16.29 2.67 -7.88
C TRP A 17 17.12 3.95 -7.87
N ALA A 18 17.24 4.62 -6.70
CA ALA A 18 18.07 5.81 -6.58
C ALA A 18 19.56 5.52 -6.83
N ALA A 19 20.09 4.40 -6.31
CA ALA A 19 21.46 4.00 -6.56
C ALA A 19 21.67 3.68 -8.05
N PHE A 20 20.73 2.99 -8.68
CA PHE A 20 20.81 2.63 -10.09
C PHE A 20 20.86 3.86 -11.00
N LEU A 21 19.95 4.83 -10.79
CA LEU A 21 19.94 6.10 -11.53
C LEU A 21 21.21 6.91 -11.34
N LYS A 22 21.77 6.90 -10.12
CA LYS A 22 23.05 7.56 -9.82
C LYS A 22 24.20 6.93 -10.63
N GLU A 23 24.27 5.61 -10.73
CA GLU A 23 25.28 4.92 -11.54
C GLU A 23 25.14 5.21 -13.05
N LEU A 24 23.89 5.38 -13.50
CA LEU A 24 23.59 5.84 -14.86
C LEU A 24 23.93 7.33 -15.10
N GLY A 25 24.30 8.08 -14.05
CA GLY A 25 24.62 9.51 -14.12
C GLY A 25 23.41 10.38 -14.46
N VAL A 26 22.21 9.92 -14.10
CA VAL A 26 20.96 10.64 -14.26
C VAL A 26 20.76 11.57 -13.07
N GLU A 27 20.29 12.79 -13.31
CA GLU A 27 19.94 13.72 -12.23
C GLU A 27 18.60 13.27 -11.62
N VAL A 28 18.63 12.88 -10.35
CA VAL A 28 17.44 12.42 -9.62
C VAL A 28 16.87 13.55 -8.79
N VAL A 29 15.58 13.81 -8.96
CA VAL A 29 14.81 14.80 -8.22
C VAL A 29 13.83 14.08 -7.34
N ARG A 30 13.70 14.54 -6.10
CA ARG A 30 12.73 14.01 -5.15
C ARG A 30 11.75 15.10 -4.74
N PRO A 31 10.50 14.71 -4.42
CA PRO A 31 9.60 15.59 -3.69
C PRO A 31 10.24 16.08 -2.38
N ALA A 32 9.95 17.31 -2.01
CA ALA A 32 10.37 18.01 -0.80
C ALA A 32 9.21 18.64 0.00
N LEU A 33 8.02 18.83 -0.58
CA LEU A 33 6.84 19.34 0.11
C LEU A 33 6.37 18.34 1.18
N PRO A 34 5.77 18.84 2.27
CA PRO A 34 5.02 17.99 3.19
C PRO A 34 3.94 17.20 2.45
N ALA A 35 3.70 15.96 2.87
CA ALA A 35 2.75 15.07 2.19
C ALA A 35 1.32 15.62 2.17
N GLN A 36 0.91 16.34 3.21
CA GLN A 36 -0.40 16.99 3.27
C GLN A 36 -0.57 18.06 2.19
N GLU A 37 0.48 18.85 1.92
CA GLU A 37 0.46 19.86 0.86
C GLU A 37 0.44 19.22 -0.52
N ALA A 38 1.27 18.19 -0.74
CA ALA A 38 1.26 17.43 -1.98
C ALA A 38 -0.13 16.80 -2.23
N TRP A 39 -0.71 16.15 -1.23
CA TRP A 39 -2.05 15.60 -1.33
C TRP A 39 -3.10 16.66 -1.66
N ALA A 40 -3.06 17.82 -1.01
CA ALA A 40 -4.00 18.92 -1.30
C ALA A 40 -3.90 19.40 -2.76
N LEU A 41 -2.68 19.47 -3.33
CA LEU A 41 -2.47 19.79 -4.75
C LEU A 41 -3.13 18.77 -5.68
N GLY A 42 -2.96 17.48 -5.37
CA GLY A 42 -3.55 16.39 -6.15
C GLY A 42 -5.08 16.34 -6.01
N GLN A 43 -5.60 16.52 -4.80
CA GLN A 43 -7.03 16.57 -4.52
C GLN A 43 -7.71 17.72 -5.27
N ALA A 44 -7.09 18.90 -5.34
CA ALA A 44 -7.63 20.03 -6.08
C ALA A 44 -7.83 19.71 -7.58
N SER A 45 -7.00 18.82 -8.13
CA SER A 45 -7.07 18.41 -9.54
C SER A 45 -7.98 17.21 -9.78
N LEU A 46 -8.03 16.25 -8.85
CA LEU A 46 -8.79 14.99 -8.95
C LEU A 46 -9.56 14.68 -7.65
N PRO A 47 -10.57 15.50 -7.26
CA PRO A 47 -11.21 15.39 -5.94
C PRO A 47 -12.01 14.09 -5.74
N GLY A 48 -12.51 13.50 -6.83
CA GLY A 48 -13.30 12.26 -6.79
C GLY A 48 -12.47 10.97 -6.85
N GLU A 49 -11.16 11.06 -7.08
CA GLU A 49 -10.31 9.88 -7.27
C GLU A 49 -9.74 9.35 -5.94
N PRO A 50 -9.27 8.09 -5.90
CA PRO A 50 -8.71 7.49 -4.69
C PRO A 50 -7.56 8.29 -4.08
N VAL A 51 -7.45 8.26 -2.75
CA VAL A 51 -6.45 9.04 -1.99
C VAL A 51 -5.01 8.80 -2.47
N GLN A 52 -4.67 7.56 -2.85
CA GLN A 52 -3.35 7.22 -3.38
C GLN A 52 -3.06 7.87 -4.73
N VAL A 53 -4.09 8.01 -5.59
CA VAL A 53 -3.97 8.68 -6.90
C VAL A 53 -3.79 10.18 -6.70
N GLN A 54 -4.53 10.77 -5.76
CA GLN A 54 -4.38 12.17 -5.38
C GLN A 54 -2.97 12.46 -4.86
N LEU A 55 -2.44 11.62 -3.96
CA LEU A 55 -1.07 11.77 -3.47
C LEU A 55 -0.04 11.69 -4.60
N VAL A 56 -0.14 10.68 -5.47
CA VAL A 56 0.78 10.54 -6.62
C VAL A 56 0.72 11.78 -7.51
N LEU A 57 -0.47 12.23 -7.91
CA LEU A 57 -0.61 13.41 -8.75
C LEU A 57 0.02 14.65 -8.09
N GLY A 58 -0.24 14.85 -6.79
CA GLY A 58 0.37 15.90 -6.00
C GLY A 58 1.89 15.91 -6.08
N ARG A 59 2.50 14.73 -5.88
CA ARG A 59 3.96 14.54 -5.99
C ARG A 59 4.49 14.75 -7.40
N VAL A 60 3.74 14.36 -8.44
CA VAL A 60 4.13 14.64 -9.84
C VAL A 60 4.11 16.13 -10.12
N LEU A 61 3.06 16.85 -9.71
CA LEU A 61 2.92 18.29 -9.94
C LEU A 61 4.02 19.08 -9.22
N GLU A 62 4.35 18.66 -8.01
CA GLU A 62 5.41 19.24 -7.19
C GLU A 62 6.80 19.21 -7.86
N LEU A 63 7.15 18.11 -8.54
CA LEU A 63 8.45 17.94 -9.19
C LEU A 63 8.69 18.97 -10.32
N GLY A 64 7.63 19.58 -10.84
CA GLY A 64 7.70 20.57 -11.89
C GLY A 64 8.30 20.03 -13.19
N ARG A 65 9.32 20.71 -13.71
CA ARG A 65 9.96 20.33 -14.99
C ARG A 65 10.99 19.22 -14.78
N VAL A 66 10.57 18.00 -15.07
CA VAL A 66 11.38 16.78 -15.18
C VAL A 66 11.08 16.09 -16.52
N ASP A 67 12.02 15.29 -17.02
CA ASP A 67 11.85 14.57 -18.29
C ASP A 67 10.93 13.35 -18.13
N ALA A 68 11.03 12.68 -16.98
CA ALA A 68 10.20 11.54 -16.61
C ALA A 68 10.01 11.48 -15.08
N VAL A 69 8.95 10.83 -14.64
CA VAL A 69 8.68 10.50 -13.23
C VAL A 69 8.52 9.00 -13.08
N LEU A 70 9.30 8.44 -12.18
CA LEU A 70 9.25 7.04 -11.83
C LEU A 70 8.32 6.84 -10.63
N ILE A 71 7.30 6.02 -10.83
CA ILE A 71 6.21 5.79 -9.87
C ILE A 71 6.25 4.33 -9.40
N PRO A 72 6.28 4.06 -8.09
CA PRO A 72 6.11 2.71 -7.57
C PRO A 72 4.84 2.06 -8.09
N GLN A 73 4.97 0.87 -8.66
CA GLN A 73 3.84 0.09 -9.14
C GLN A 73 3.05 -0.47 -7.95
N THR A 74 1.73 -0.42 -8.04
CA THR A 74 0.82 -1.01 -7.06
C THR A 74 0.26 -2.32 -7.57
N ALA A 75 0.02 -3.29 -6.68
CA ALA A 75 -0.65 -4.53 -7.04
C ALA A 75 -2.16 -4.28 -7.21
N PRO A 76 -2.73 -4.43 -8.42
CA PRO A 76 -4.14 -4.14 -8.65
C PRO A 76 -5.05 -5.17 -8.02
N VAL A 77 -6.28 -4.76 -7.76
CA VAL A 77 -7.42 -5.66 -7.52
C VAL A 77 -8.37 -5.65 -8.72
N ARG A 78 -9.37 -6.55 -8.75
CA ARG A 78 -10.32 -6.58 -9.85
C ARG A 78 -11.13 -5.28 -9.92
N ASP A 79 -11.32 -4.80 -11.14
CA ASP A 79 -12.03 -3.55 -11.45
C ASP A 79 -11.34 -2.30 -10.86
N ASP A 80 -10.02 -2.35 -10.65
CA ASP A 80 -9.18 -1.23 -10.23
C ASP A 80 -8.41 -0.64 -11.41
N PRO A 81 -8.98 0.34 -12.14
CA PRO A 81 -8.33 0.92 -13.32
C PRO A 81 -7.04 1.66 -12.95
N TRP A 82 -6.97 2.24 -11.75
CA TRP A 82 -5.81 2.99 -11.31
C TRP A 82 -4.66 2.05 -10.95
N GLY A 83 -4.92 0.95 -10.24
CA GLY A 83 -3.91 -0.07 -9.98
C GLY A 83 -3.39 -0.74 -11.27
N GLU A 84 -4.25 -0.90 -12.28
CA GLU A 84 -3.88 -1.55 -13.55
C GLU A 84 -3.07 -0.65 -14.48
N ALA A 85 -3.38 0.66 -14.54
CA ALA A 85 -2.87 1.54 -15.58
C ALA A 85 -2.64 2.99 -15.11
N LEU A 86 -2.15 3.20 -13.89
CA LEU A 86 -1.92 4.53 -13.32
C LEU A 86 -1.11 5.45 -14.26
N THR A 87 0.00 4.92 -14.80
CA THR A 87 0.95 5.68 -15.63
C THR A 87 0.38 6.07 -16.99
N GLU A 88 -0.59 5.32 -17.50
CA GLU A 88 -1.27 5.57 -18.78
C GLU A 88 -2.53 6.42 -18.60
N LEU A 89 -3.26 6.24 -17.50
CA LEU A 89 -4.52 6.94 -17.24
C LEU A 89 -4.30 8.37 -16.74
N LEU A 90 -3.30 8.59 -15.88
CA LEU A 90 -3.09 9.90 -15.27
C LEU A 90 -2.78 11.00 -16.31
N PRO A 91 -1.90 10.78 -17.32
CA PRO A 91 -1.63 11.78 -18.36
C PRO A 91 -2.82 12.02 -19.31
N ARG A 92 -3.75 11.06 -19.42
CA ARG A 92 -4.99 11.25 -20.19
C ARG A 92 -5.99 12.15 -19.48
N ARG A 93 -5.93 12.20 -18.14
CA ARG A 93 -6.78 13.06 -17.31
C ARG A 93 -6.20 14.45 -17.12
N ILE A 94 -4.88 14.52 -16.95
CA ILE A 94 -4.16 15.77 -16.68
C ILE A 94 -3.14 15.99 -17.79
N SER A 95 -3.40 16.98 -18.64
CA SER A 95 -2.49 17.35 -19.72
C SER A 95 -1.21 18.01 -19.20
N GLY A 96 -0.09 17.77 -19.88
CA GLY A 96 1.18 18.44 -19.56
C GLY A 96 1.99 17.78 -18.45
N LEU A 97 1.57 16.60 -17.98
CA LEU A 97 2.40 15.78 -17.10
C LEU A 97 3.65 15.28 -17.84
N PRO A 98 4.78 15.12 -17.13
CA PRO A 98 5.96 14.45 -17.67
C PRO A 98 5.66 12.98 -18.01
N GLN A 99 6.57 12.31 -18.72
CA GLN A 99 6.45 10.88 -18.96
C GLN A 99 6.41 10.13 -17.62
N LEU A 100 5.38 9.32 -17.39
CA LEU A 100 5.25 8.50 -16.19
C LEU A 100 5.71 7.08 -16.49
N LEU A 101 6.54 6.50 -15.61
CA LEU A 101 7.10 5.17 -15.76
C LEU A 101 6.90 4.38 -14.48
N ALA A 102 6.30 3.20 -14.58
CA ALA A 102 6.06 2.33 -13.43
C ALA A 102 7.35 1.61 -13.02
N LEU A 103 7.58 1.51 -11.71
CA LEU A 103 8.70 0.78 -11.13
C LEU A 103 8.18 -0.44 -10.37
N PRO A 104 8.63 -1.66 -10.72
CA PRO A 104 8.33 -2.85 -9.92
C PRO A 104 8.76 -2.69 -8.46
N ASP A 105 7.94 -3.17 -7.54
CA ASP A 105 8.21 -3.18 -6.09
C ASP A 105 8.89 -4.49 -5.63
N GLY A 106 9.93 -4.89 -6.39
CA GLY A 106 10.76 -6.06 -6.15
C GLY A 106 10.57 -7.16 -7.19
N GLY A 107 10.98 -8.38 -6.82
CA GLY A 107 10.78 -9.57 -7.65
C GLY A 107 11.74 -9.70 -8.85
N PRO A 108 11.58 -10.77 -9.64
CA PRO A 108 12.39 -11.02 -10.83
C PRO A 108 12.23 -9.94 -11.92
N GLU A 109 11.07 -9.25 -11.97
CA GLU A 109 10.77 -8.21 -12.95
C GLU A 109 11.66 -6.97 -12.78
N MET A 110 12.18 -6.73 -11.56
CA MET A 110 12.96 -5.53 -11.24
C MET A 110 14.22 -5.39 -12.11
N THR A 111 14.90 -6.50 -12.41
CA THR A 111 16.12 -6.47 -13.24
C THR A 111 15.80 -6.17 -14.70
N ALA A 112 14.71 -6.74 -15.23
CA ALA A 112 14.26 -6.47 -16.59
C ALA A 112 13.83 -5.00 -16.74
N ALA A 113 13.03 -4.49 -15.80
CA ALA A 113 12.61 -3.09 -15.77
C ALA A 113 13.80 -2.13 -15.66
N ALA A 114 14.81 -2.46 -14.83
CA ALA A 114 16.03 -1.65 -14.72
C ALA A 114 16.83 -1.64 -16.02
N LEU A 115 16.92 -2.77 -16.73
CA LEU A 115 17.57 -2.85 -18.04
C LEU A 115 16.87 -1.96 -19.07
N GLU A 116 15.54 -2.08 -19.19
CA GLU A 116 14.72 -1.30 -20.12
C GLU A 116 14.82 0.20 -19.81
N LEU A 117 14.64 0.58 -18.55
CA LEU A 117 14.77 1.95 -18.08
C LEU A 117 16.16 2.50 -18.40
N GLY A 118 17.22 1.77 -18.04
CA GLY A 118 18.60 2.21 -18.25
C GLY A 118 18.95 2.40 -19.72
N GLN A 119 18.46 1.52 -20.60
CA GLN A 119 18.62 1.65 -22.04
C GLN A 119 17.89 2.88 -22.58
N GLY A 120 16.65 3.12 -22.12
CA GLY A 120 15.87 4.30 -22.48
C GLY A 120 16.54 5.62 -22.08
N LEU A 121 17.10 5.68 -20.87
CA LEU A 121 17.70 6.90 -20.31
C LEU A 121 19.10 7.21 -20.86
N THR A 122 19.93 6.20 -21.11
CA THR A 122 21.37 6.41 -21.42
C THR A 122 21.78 5.97 -22.81
N ARG A 123 21.01 5.11 -23.47
CA ARG A 123 21.37 4.43 -24.74
C ARG A 123 22.76 3.76 -24.71
N ASN A 124 23.26 3.42 -23.52
CA ASN A 124 24.59 2.84 -23.32
C ASN A 124 24.48 1.51 -22.57
N PRO A 125 24.39 0.36 -23.28
CA PRO A 125 24.19 -0.94 -22.65
C PRO A 125 25.35 -1.35 -21.73
N GLY A 126 26.58 -0.93 -22.02
CA GLY A 126 27.75 -1.20 -21.17
C GLY A 126 27.64 -0.52 -19.80
N ARG A 127 27.20 0.75 -19.79
CA ARG A 127 26.95 1.50 -18.56
C ARG A 127 25.81 0.89 -17.75
N VAL A 128 24.73 0.48 -18.42
CA VAL A 128 23.59 -0.16 -17.76
C VAL A 128 24.00 -1.45 -17.08
N ARG A 129 24.76 -2.31 -17.77
CA ARG A 129 25.27 -3.57 -17.18
C ARG A 129 26.14 -3.31 -15.96
N LEU A 130 27.07 -2.34 -16.04
CA LEU A 130 27.92 -2.00 -14.90
C LEU A 130 27.11 -1.45 -13.72
N ALA A 131 26.09 -0.62 -13.98
CA ALA A 131 25.19 -0.11 -12.96
C ALA A 131 24.44 -1.26 -12.26
N LEU A 132 23.88 -2.20 -13.02
CA LEU A 132 23.18 -3.38 -12.49
C LEU A 132 24.06 -4.22 -11.55
N GLU A 133 25.31 -4.49 -11.93
CA GLU A 133 26.24 -5.23 -11.08
C GLU A 133 26.53 -4.49 -9.76
N ARG A 134 26.65 -3.16 -9.80
CA ARG A 134 26.91 -2.34 -8.60
C ARG A 134 25.73 -2.31 -7.63
N VAL A 135 24.49 -2.30 -8.15
CA VAL A 135 23.29 -2.19 -7.32
C VAL A 135 22.71 -3.55 -6.92
N LYS A 136 23.19 -4.65 -7.49
CA LYS A 136 22.74 -6.02 -7.20
C LYS A 136 22.58 -6.34 -5.70
N PRO A 137 23.49 -5.93 -4.79
CA PRO A 137 23.30 -6.18 -3.35
C PRO A 137 22.05 -5.52 -2.76
N LEU A 138 21.59 -4.41 -3.32
CA LEU A 138 20.40 -3.69 -2.88
C LEU A 138 19.09 -4.34 -3.34
N ALA A 139 19.16 -5.28 -4.30
CA ALA A 139 18.00 -5.99 -4.81
C ALA A 139 17.49 -7.10 -3.88
N ALA A 140 18.34 -7.60 -2.98
CA ALA A 140 18.01 -8.72 -2.10
C ALA A 140 16.92 -8.41 -1.05
N GLY A 141 16.50 -7.14 -0.92
CA GLY A 141 15.58 -6.71 0.13
C GLY A 141 16.19 -6.84 1.53
N GLY A 142 15.49 -6.31 2.53
CA GLY A 142 15.82 -6.56 3.93
C GLY A 142 15.38 -7.97 4.34
N ARG A 143 15.97 -8.51 5.41
CA ARG A 143 15.44 -9.73 6.05
C ARG A 143 14.05 -9.42 6.61
N GLU A 144 13.03 -10.08 6.07
CA GLU A 144 11.66 -9.92 6.52
C GLU A 144 11.36 -10.88 7.68
N GLU A 145 11.04 -10.33 8.85
CA GLU A 145 10.71 -11.10 10.05
C GLU A 145 9.24 -10.91 10.42
N MET A 146 8.65 -11.92 11.06
CA MET A 146 7.28 -11.78 11.56
C MET A 146 7.23 -10.73 12.66
N PRO A 147 6.33 -9.73 12.59
CA PRO A 147 6.17 -8.76 13.66
C PRO A 147 5.65 -9.43 14.94
N THR A 148 5.94 -8.81 16.09
CA THR A 148 5.46 -9.31 17.38
C THR A 148 3.94 -9.25 17.44
N LEU A 149 3.30 -10.40 17.67
CA LEU A 149 1.84 -10.53 17.67
C LEU A 149 1.20 -10.30 19.02
N SER A 150 1.98 -10.10 20.08
CA SER A 150 1.48 -9.85 21.43
C SER A 150 2.19 -8.64 22.05
N ARG A 151 1.44 -7.82 22.76
CA ARG A 151 1.96 -6.70 23.53
C ARG A 151 1.21 -6.63 24.86
N ALA A 152 1.94 -6.38 25.94
CA ALA A 152 1.35 -6.35 27.28
C ALA A 152 0.18 -5.35 27.34
N SER A 153 -0.93 -5.78 27.94
CA SER A 153 -2.13 -4.96 28.18
C SER A 153 -2.82 -4.38 26.94
N ARG A 154 -2.52 -4.89 25.73
CA ARG A 154 -3.15 -4.44 24.48
C ARG A 154 -3.67 -5.61 23.66
N ALA A 155 -4.91 -5.49 23.17
CA ALA A 155 -5.48 -6.48 22.27
C ALA A 155 -4.89 -6.32 20.87
N THR A 156 -4.38 -7.41 20.30
CA THR A 156 -3.81 -7.39 18.95
C THR A 156 -4.89 -7.39 17.88
N VAL A 157 -4.80 -6.49 16.92
CA VAL A 157 -5.70 -6.44 15.75
C VAL A 157 -4.88 -6.54 14.48
N ALA A 158 -5.32 -7.37 13.55
CA ALA A 158 -4.76 -7.41 12.20
C ALA A 158 -5.30 -6.21 11.41
N VAL A 159 -4.44 -5.42 10.78
CA VAL A 159 -4.84 -4.31 9.91
C VAL A 159 -4.46 -4.66 8.48
N ILE A 160 -5.46 -4.96 7.66
CA ILE A 160 -5.30 -5.49 6.30
C ILE A 160 -5.79 -4.45 5.30
N GLY A 161 -4.95 -4.13 4.33
CA GLY A 161 -5.23 -3.15 3.28
C GLY A 161 -4.12 -3.13 2.25
N PRO A 162 -4.31 -2.44 1.11
CA PRO A 162 -3.30 -2.39 0.07
C PRO A 162 -2.04 -1.70 0.58
N ARG A 163 -0.87 -2.17 0.13
CA ARG A 163 0.43 -1.58 0.50
C ARG A 163 0.51 -0.09 0.16
N ALA A 164 -0.08 0.30 -0.97
CA ALA A 164 -0.17 1.68 -1.42
C ALA A 164 -0.79 2.63 -0.37
N LEU A 165 -1.62 2.11 0.53
CA LEU A 165 -2.23 2.85 1.62
C LEU A 165 -1.49 2.63 2.94
N LEU A 166 -1.36 1.37 3.38
CA LEU A 166 -0.89 1.05 4.73
C LEU A 166 0.64 1.11 4.89
N GLY A 167 1.36 0.96 3.78
CA GLY A 167 2.82 1.06 3.73
C GLY A 167 3.30 2.49 3.54
N ASP A 168 2.41 3.39 3.13
CA ASP A 168 2.71 4.81 3.05
C ASP A 168 2.55 5.46 4.44
N PRO A 169 3.63 6.04 5.00
CA PRO A 169 3.61 6.57 6.36
C PRO A 169 2.66 7.76 6.51
N ASP A 170 2.46 8.55 5.46
CA ASP A 170 1.65 9.76 5.51
C ASP A 170 0.15 9.43 5.36
N LEU A 171 -0.20 8.51 4.45
CA LEU A 171 -1.58 8.07 4.28
C LEU A 171 -2.10 7.26 5.47
N SER A 172 -1.24 6.45 6.09
CA SER A 172 -1.62 5.60 7.23
C SER A 172 -1.43 6.26 8.60
N ALA A 173 -0.83 7.45 8.69
CA ALA A 173 -0.48 8.12 9.94
C ALA A 173 -1.67 8.25 10.90
N GLY A 174 -2.79 8.77 10.40
CA GLY A 174 -3.96 9.01 11.23
C GLY A 174 -4.57 7.73 11.78
N LEU A 175 -4.64 6.67 10.97
CA LEU A 175 -5.13 5.37 11.42
C LEU A 175 -4.20 4.76 12.48
N ARG A 176 -2.88 4.89 12.30
CA ARG A 176 -1.88 4.43 13.26
C ARG A 176 -2.04 5.12 14.61
N ALA A 177 -2.23 6.44 14.60
CA ALA A 177 -2.47 7.23 15.80
C ALA A 177 -3.77 6.82 16.50
N ALA A 178 -4.88 6.73 15.76
CA ALA A 178 -6.18 6.36 16.33
C ALA A 178 -6.18 4.97 16.98
N LEU A 179 -5.50 3.98 16.39
CA LEU A 179 -5.38 2.65 16.98
C LEU A 179 -4.48 2.61 18.23
N ASP A 180 -3.44 3.44 18.28
CA ASP A 180 -2.59 3.57 19.46
C ASP A 180 -3.33 4.23 20.63
N GLU A 181 -4.08 5.30 20.37
CA GLU A 181 -4.93 6.00 21.35
C GLU A 181 -6.01 5.08 21.94
N LEU A 182 -6.55 4.18 21.13
CA LEU A 182 -7.51 3.15 21.57
C LEU A 182 -6.86 2.01 22.36
N GLY A 183 -5.54 2.04 22.57
CA GLY A 183 -4.81 1.01 23.31
C GLY A 183 -4.76 -0.33 22.58
N LEU A 184 -4.94 -0.35 21.26
CA LEU A 184 -4.82 -1.56 20.46
C LEU A 184 -3.35 -1.80 20.07
N HIS A 185 -3.02 -3.05 19.76
CA HIS A 185 -1.74 -3.43 19.16
C HIS A 185 -1.96 -3.81 17.69
N PRO A 186 -1.82 -2.86 16.74
CA PRO A 186 -2.05 -3.16 15.33
C PRO A 186 -0.86 -3.89 14.71
N VAL A 187 -1.15 -4.93 13.92
CA VAL A 187 -0.19 -5.61 13.04
C VAL A 187 -0.63 -5.39 11.60
N TYR A 188 0.14 -4.60 10.85
CA TYR A 188 -0.23 -4.17 9.51
C TYR A 188 0.22 -5.17 8.43
N SER A 189 -0.59 -5.33 7.39
CA SER A 189 -0.27 -6.21 6.25
C SER A 189 1.08 -5.93 5.57
N PRO A 190 1.55 -4.67 5.39
CA PRO A 190 2.83 -4.40 4.75
C PRO A 190 4.04 -4.77 5.62
N ASP A 191 3.86 -4.96 6.93
CA ASP A 191 4.92 -5.35 7.86
C ASP A 191 5.12 -6.87 7.90
N LEU A 192 4.31 -7.63 7.15
CA LEU A 192 4.39 -9.09 7.10
C LEU A 192 5.44 -9.55 6.09
N PRO A 193 6.10 -10.71 6.31
CA PRO A 193 6.98 -11.31 5.32
C PRO A 193 6.25 -11.63 4.02
N ALA A 194 6.67 -11.00 2.92
CA ALA A 194 6.04 -11.05 1.62
C ALA A 194 5.95 -12.48 1.09
N SER A 195 7.02 -13.28 1.25
CA SER A 195 7.04 -14.70 0.87
C SER A 195 5.98 -15.55 1.59
N GLN A 196 5.69 -15.25 2.85
CA GLN A 196 4.65 -15.96 3.61
C GLN A 196 3.26 -15.50 3.20
N VAL A 197 3.09 -14.20 2.92
CA VAL A 197 1.83 -13.64 2.39
C VAL A 197 1.52 -14.26 1.02
N GLU A 198 2.49 -14.26 0.11
CA GLU A 198 2.40 -14.85 -1.23
C GLU A 198 2.02 -16.34 -1.17
N ALA A 199 2.73 -17.14 -0.37
CA ALA A 199 2.43 -18.57 -0.21
C ALA A 199 1.02 -18.86 0.35
N ARG A 200 0.37 -17.89 1.00
CA ARG A 200 -1.03 -17.97 1.42
C ARG A 200 -1.98 -17.44 0.34
N GLY A 201 -1.58 -16.42 -0.39
CA GLY A 201 -2.29 -15.89 -1.56
C GLY A 201 -2.51 -16.94 -2.64
N GLU A 202 -1.52 -17.80 -2.90
CA GLU A 202 -1.62 -18.91 -3.86
C GLU A 202 -2.62 -20.00 -3.45
N ARG A 203 -3.14 -19.97 -2.22
CA ARG A 203 -4.19 -20.89 -1.75
C ARG A 203 -5.60 -20.30 -1.88
N MET A 204 -5.72 -19.09 -2.41
CA MET A 204 -7.00 -18.45 -2.67
C MET A 204 -7.78 -19.25 -3.71
N GLU A 205 -9.11 -19.30 -3.56
CA GLU A 205 -9.95 -19.84 -4.62
C GLU A 205 -9.72 -19.05 -5.92
N ARG A 206 -9.43 -19.75 -7.03
CA ARG A 206 -9.11 -19.14 -8.34
C ARG A 206 -7.85 -18.27 -8.35
N ALA A 207 -6.86 -18.57 -7.49
CA ALA A 207 -5.58 -17.85 -7.39
C ALA A 207 -4.91 -17.59 -8.76
N GLU A 208 -4.93 -18.57 -9.67
CA GLU A 208 -4.35 -18.47 -11.02
C GLU A 208 -4.89 -17.31 -11.86
N THR A 209 -6.12 -16.87 -11.59
CA THR A 209 -6.80 -15.78 -12.31
C THR A 209 -7.07 -14.56 -11.43
N ALA A 210 -6.64 -14.60 -10.17
CA ALA A 210 -6.83 -13.52 -9.22
C ALA A 210 -5.74 -12.46 -9.42
N PRO A 211 -6.11 -11.17 -9.46
CA PRO A 211 -5.13 -10.08 -9.48
C PRO A 211 -4.17 -10.17 -8.27
N ALA A 212 -2.93 -9.71 -8.47
CA ALA A 212 -1.88 -9.82 -7.46
C ALA A 212 -2.27 -9.13 -6.13
N GLY A 213 -2.98 -8.00 -6.19
CA GLY A 213 -3.45 -7.28 -5.01
C GLY A 213 -4.49 -8.07 -4.21
N GLU A 214 -5.38 -8.81 -4.88
CA GLU A 214 -6.34 -9.70 -4.17
C GLU A 214 -5.62 -10.85 -3.47
N LYS A 215 -4.62 -11.44 -4.12
CA LYS A 215 -3.79 -12.50 -3.53
C LYS A 215 -3.01 -11.99 -2.32
N GLU A 216 -2.45 -10.78 -2.40
CA GLU A 216 -1.75 -10.12 -1.29
C GLU A 216 -2.69 -9.89 -0.09
N LEU A 217 -3.86 -9.27 -0.32
CA LEU A 217 -4.84 -9.00 0.72
C LEU A 217 -5.34 -10.29 1.40
N PHE A 218 -5.69 -11.30 0.59
CA PHE A 218 -6.11 -12.60 1.10
C PHE A 218 -5.00 -13.31 1.88
N GLY A 219 -3.78 -13.31 1.34
CA GLY A 219 -2.61 -13.93 1.96
C GLY A 219 -2.30 -13.33 3.33
N ALA A 220 -2.32 -12.00 3.43
CA ALA A 220 -2.09 -11.26 4.67
C ALA A 220 -3.18 -11.57 5.71
N LEU A 221 -4.46 -11.57 5.29
CA LEU A 221 -5.57 -11.95 6.15
C LEU A 221 -5.40 -13.37 6.69
N ARG A 222 -5.16 -14.36 5.83
CA ARG A 222 -5.01 -15.77 6.25
C ARG A 222 -3.75 -16.02 7.06
N LEU A 223 -2.71 -15.20 6.91
CA LEU A 223 -1.51 -15.30 7.74
C LEU A 223 -1.78 -14.89 9.20
N LEU A 224 -2.62 -13.87 9.42
CA LEU A 224 -2.89 -13.30 10.74
C LEU A 224 -4.17 -13.83 11.40
N GLU A 225 -5.25 -14.06 10.64
CA GLU A 225 -6.55 -14.47 11.17
C GLU A 225 -6.46 -15.78 11.97
N GLY A 226 -5.65 -16.74 11.52
CA GLY A 226 -5.47 -18.02 12.23
C GLY A 226 -4.64 -17.93 13.53
N LYS A 227 -4.05 -16.77 13.85
CA LYS A 227 -3.17 -16.61 15.02
C LYS A 227 -4.02 -16.32 16.26
N SER A 228 -3.85 -17.11 17.32
CA SER A 228 -4.61 -16.95 18.58
C SER A 228 -4.42 -15.58 19.23
N ALA A 229 -3.25 -14.97 19.08
CA ALA A 229 -2.95 -13.64 19.60
C ALA A 229 -3.78 -12.52 18.95
N VAL A 230 -4.17 -12.68 17.68
CA VAL A 230 -4.99 -11.71 16.94
C VAL A 230 -6.44 -11.83 17.39
N ARG A 231 -7.05 -10.74 17.86
CA ARG A 231 -8.39 -10.74 18.46
C ARG A 231 -9.48 -10.22 17.52
N GLY A 232 -9.10 -9.48 16.47
CA GLY A 232 -9.99 -8.95 15.45
C GLY A 232 -9.24 -8.55 14.19
N VAL A 233 -9.99 -8.23 13.14
CA VAL A 233 -9.46 -7.82 11.84
C VAL A 233 -10.07 -6.47 11.46
N LEU A 234 -9.22 -5.49 11.20
CA LEU A 234 -9.58 -4.22 10.59
C LEU A 234 -9.16 -4.24 9.12
N LEU A 235 -10.10 -4.00 8.23
CA LEU A 235 -9.90 -3.98 6.79
C LEU A 235 -9.96 -2.52 6.32
N ALA A 236 -8.82 -1.97 5.91
CA ALA A 236 -8.67 -0.57 5.56
C ALA A 236 -8.67 -0.39 4.04
N ALA A 237 -9.76 0.17 3.51
CA ALA A 237 -9.88 0.55 2.12
C ALA A 237 -9.37 1.99 1.91
N PRO A 238 -8.68 2.30 0.80
CA PRO A 238 -8.40 3.68 0.47
C PRO A 238 -9.72 4.42 0.22
N ALA A 239 -9.87 5.64 0.75
CA ALA A 239 -11.06 6.45 0.51
C ALA A 239 -11.28 6.65 -0.99
N ARG A 240 -12.56 6.60 -1.41
CA ARG A 240 -13.02 6.71 -2.82
C ARG A 240 -12.57 5.55 -3.72
N ASP A 241 -11.99 4.48 -3.18
CA ASP A 241 -11.63 3.29 -3.93
C ASP A 241 -12.67 2.17 -3.81
N GLY A 242 -13.66 2.21 -4.71
CA GLY A 242 -14.73 1.22 -4.73
C GLY A 242 -14.25 -0.21 -5.03
N ALA A 243 -13.13 -0.37 -5.74
CA ALA A 243 -12.61 -1.69 -6.11
C ALA A 243 -12.02 -2.40 -4.88
N HIS A 244 -11.10 -1.72 -4.18
CA HIS A 244 -10.53 -2.22 -2.93
C HIS A 244 -11.60 -2.42 -1.86
N ARG A 245 -12.56 -1.48 -1.73
CA ARG A 245 -13.68 -1.60 -0.80
C ARG A 245 -14.45 -2.91 -0.99
N ARG A 246 -14.86 -3.23 -2.23
CA ARG A 246 -15.62 -4.45 -2.54
C ARG A 246 -14.84 -5.73 -2.20
N VAL A 247 -13.54 -5.75 -2.50
CA VAL A 247 -12.66 -6.88 -2.20
C VAL A 247 -12.56 -7.08 -0.69
N LEU A 248 -12.30 -6.01 0.06
CA LEU A 248 -12.16 -6.05 1.52
C LEU A 248 -13.47 -6.45 2.21
N GLU A 249 -14.62 -5.98 1.75
CA GLU A 249 -15.94 -6.42 2.26
C GLU A 249 -16.19 -7.90 2.02
N ARG A 250 -15.80 -8.43 0.86
CA ARG A 250 -15.89 -9.86 0.57
C ARG A 250 -14.98 -10.68 1.51
N LEU A 251 -13.76 -10.20 1.78
CA LEU A 251 -12.87 -10.81 2.76
C LEU A 251 -13.43 -10.75 4.19
N ALA A 252 -14.05 -9.63 4.58
CA ALA A 252 -14.70 -9.47 5.88
C ALA A 252 -15.79 -10.53 6.11
N ARG A 253 -16.63 -10.80 5.11
CA ARG A 253 -17.68 -11.83 5.18
C ARG A 253 -17.14 -13.25 5.39
N GLY A 254 -15.91 -13.51 4.94
CA GLY A 254 -15.22 -14.80 5.11
C GLY A 254 -14.38 -14.92 6.38
N THR A 255 -14.41 -13.91 7.25
CA THR A 255 -13.61 -13.85 8.48
C THR A 255 -14.39 -14.39 9.68
N HIS A 256 -13.76 -15.20 10.52
CA HIS A 256 -14.36 -15.81 11.72
C HIS A 256 -14.17 -15.00 13.01
N LYS A 257 -13.35 -13.96 12.95
CA LYS A 257 -13.11 -13.00 14.04
C LYS A 257 -13.95 -11.74 13.84
N PRO A 258 -14.15 -10.92 14.89
CA PRO A 258 -14.72 -9.59 14.72
C PRO A 258 -13.99 -8.84 13.61
N ALA A 259 -14.74 -8.44 12.58
CA ALA A 259 -14.24 -7.71 11.43
C ALA A 259 -14.89 -6.32 11.36
N LEU A 260 -14.10 -5.33 10.94
CA LEU A 260 -14.58 -3.99 10.61
C LEU A 260 -13.92 -3.56 9.29
N VAL A 261 -14.70 -3.03 8.36
CA VAL A 261 -14.17 -2.43 7.12
C VAL A 261 -14.34 -0.93 7.21
N ILE A 262 -13.24 -0.18 7.14
CA ILE A 262 -13.22 1.28 7.16
C ILE A 262 -12.64 1.83 5.87
N ASP A 263 -13.00 3.06 5.57
CA ASP A 263 -12.30 3.86 4.56
C ASP A 263 -11.28 4.74 5.26
N VAL A 264 -10.13 4.93 4.63
CA VAL A 264 -9.01 5.73 5.16
C VAL A 264 -8.69 6.81 4.15
N ASP A 265 -8.86 8.05 4.58
CA ASP A 265 -8.47 9.24 3.81
C ASP A 265 -7.19 9.88 4.36
N ALA A 266 -6.51 10.69 3.55
CA ALA A 266 -5.29 11.37 3.96
C ALA A 266 -5.62 12.41 5.05
N GLY A 267 -4.86 12.40 6.14
CA GLY A 267 -5.05 13.32 7.27
C GLY A 267 -6.30 13.04 8.11
N GLN A 268 -7.08 12.00 7.83
CA GLN A 268 -8.18 11.59 8.69
C GLN A 268 -7.64 11.08 10.03
N THR A 269 -8.20 11.54 11.14
CA THR A 269 -7.77 11.13 12.50
C THR A 269 -8.87 10.44 13.29
N GLU A 270 -10.12 10.52 12.84
CA GLU A 270 -11.27 10.04 13.58
C GLU A 270 -12.07 8.99 12.79
N TRP A 271 -12.42 7.91 13.48
CA TRP A 271 -13.31 6.84 13.01
C TRP A 271 -14.22 6.43 14.17
N PRO A 272 -15.47 6.91 14.22
CA PRO A 272 -16.40 6.61 15.30
C PRO A 272 -16.58 5.09 15.55
N GLU A 273 -16.50 4.29 14.49
CA GLU A 273 -16.70 2.84 14.51
C GLU A 273 -15.55 2.09 15.21
N LEU A 274 -14.36 2.69 15.31
CA LEU A 274 -13.20 2.03 15.93
C LEU A 274 -13.40 1.81 17.43
N THR A 275 -14.14 2.67 18.12
CA THR A 275 -14.45 2.48 19.54
C THR A 275 -15.29 1.22 19.77
N ALA A 276 -16.37 1.07 19.01
CA ALA A 276 -17.23 -0.12 19.08
C ALA A 276 -16.48 -1.40 18.63
N PHE A 277 -15.57 -1.28 17.66
CA PHE A 277 -14.71 -2.40 17.28
C PHE A 277 -13.74 -2.80 18.40
N ARG A 278 -13.07 -1.83 19.02
CA ARG A 278 -12.18 -2.04 20.18
C ARG A 278 -12.92 -2.77 21.31
N ASP A 279 -14.12 -2.32 21.67
CA ASP A 279 -14.91 -2.95 22.74
C ASP A 279 -15.26 -4.41 22.41
N ARG A 280 -15.67 -4.71 21.17
CA ARG A 280 -15.95 -6.10 20.73
C ARG A 280 -14.71 -6.99 20.83
N VAL A 281 -13.53 -6.44 20.52
CA VAL A 281 -12.26 -7.18 20.49
C VAL A 281 -11.69 -7.41 21.90
N THR A 282 -11.82 -6.43 22.79
CA THR A 282 -11.29 -6.49 24.17
C THR A 282 -12.21 -7.26 25.12
N LEU A 283 -13.52 -7.02 25.07
CA LEU A 283 -14.50 -7.62 25.99
C LEU A 283 -14.93 -9.04 25.54
N GLY A 284 -14.67 -9.41 24.29
CA GLY A 284 -15.12 -10.67 23.70
C GLY A 284 -16.63 -10.71 23.42
N ALA A 285 -17.11 -11.77 22.76
CA ALA A 285 -18.52 -11.97 22.37
C ALA A 285 -19.51 -12.14 23.56
N ALA A 286 -19.14 -11.74 24.77
CA ALA A 286 -20.02 -11.70 25.94
C ALA A 286 -20.98 -10.49 25.92
N ALA A 287 -20.75 -9.50 25.06
CA ALA A 287 -21.68 -8.40 24.80
C ALA A 287 -22.63 -8.73 23.64
N ARG A 288 -23.41 -9.81 23.75
CA ARG A 288 -24.70 -9.87 23.06
C ARG A 288 -25.64 -8.99 23.88
N PRO A 289 -26.34 -7.99 23.32
CA PRO A 289 -27.40 -7.33 24.07
C PRO A 289 -28.36 -8.42 24.54
N ALA A 290 -28.68 -8.42 25.83
CA ALA A 290 -29.76 -9.25 26.34
C ALA A 290 -30.98 -8.95 25.47
N ALA A 291 -31.54 -9.99 24.84
CA ALA A 291 -32.79 -9.86 24.13
C ALA A 291 -33.81 -9.26 25.11
N GLU A 292 -34.22 -8.02 24.86
CA GLU A 292 -35.35 -7.41 25.53
C GLU A 292 -36.56 -8.32 25.33
N GLY A 293 -37.33 -8.45 26.41
CA GLY A 293 -38.24 -9.56 26.64
C GLY A 293 -39.30 -9.73 25.57
N ALA A 294 -39.46 -10.97 25.12
CA ALA A 294 -40.75 -11.47 24.67
C ALA A 294 -41.42 -12.14 25.87
N GLY A 295 -41.96 -11.31 26.77
CA GLY A 295 -43.01 -11.71 27.69
C GLY A 295 -44.34 -11.26 27.11
N ALA A 296 -45.08 -12.21 26.53
CA ALA A 296 -46.54 -12.26 26.45
C ALA A 296 -46.92 -13.65 25.91
#